data_AF-A0A6G4TPQ3-F1
#
_entry.id   AF-A0A6G4TPQ3-F1
#
_cell.length_a   1.000
_cell.length_b   1.000
_cell.length_c   1.000
_cell.angle_alpha   90.00
_cell.angle_beta   90.00
_cell.angle_gamma   90.00
#
_symmetry.space_group_name_H-M   'P 1'
#
loop_
_entity.id
_entity.type
_entity.pdbx_description
1 polymer ?
#
loop_
_entity_poly.entity_id
_entity_poly.type
_entity_poly.pdbx_seq_one_letter_code
_entity_poly.pdbx_strand_id
1 'polypeptide(L)' 'MSRDVIERIRDRWQKLRLCRHRGTVLVDYKILRNFVRIYKRLGETA' A
#
# COMPACT_ATOMS: atom_id res chain seq x y z
N MET A 1 10.71 -8.32 -6.34
CA MET A 1 9.76 -7.18 -6.35
C MET A 1 10.36 -6.08 -7.19
N SER A 2 9.71 -5.70 -8.31
CA SER A 2 10.22 -4.63 -9.17
C SER A 2 10.21 -3.28 -8.45
N ARG A 3 11.12 -2.38 -8.82
CA ARG A 3 11.20 -1.00 -8.30
C ARG A 3 9.86 -0.25 -8.43
N ASP A 4 9.12 -0.53 -9.50
CA ASP A 4 7.81 0.06 -9.80
C ASP A 4 6.77 -0.21 -8.69
N VAL A 5 6.87 -1.37 -8.04
CA VAL A 5 5.95 -1.75 -6.96
C VAL A 5 6.23 -0.90 -5.72
N ILE A 6 7.50 -0.68 -5.42
CA ILE A 6 7.95 0.11 -4.28
C ILE A 6 7.55 1.58 -4.47
N GLU A 7 7.70 2.11 -5.68
CA GLU A 7 7.26 3.47 -6.00
C GLU A 7 5.73 3.62 -5.90
N ARG A 8 4.94 2.66 -6.39
CA ARG A 8 3.47 2.69 -6.23
C ARG A 8 3.02 2.62 -4.77
N ILE A 9 3.71 1.83 -3.94
CA ILE A 9 3.46 1.77 -2.49
C ILE A 9 3.76 3.14 -1.86
N ARG A 10 4.89 3.75 -2.21
CA ARG A 10 5.33 5.05 -1.68
C ARG A 10 4.38 6.18 -2.05
N ASP A 11 3.97 6.28 -3.32
CA ASP A 11 3.02 7.29 -3.80
C ASP A 11 1.67 7.16 -3.08
N ARG A 12 1.17 5.93 -2.95
CA ARG A 12 -0.08 5.66 -2.24
C ARG A 12 0.02 6.01 -0.75
N TRP A 13 1.17 5.75 -0.12
CA TRP A 13 1.41 6.09 1.28
C TRP A 13 1.49 7.59 1.52
N GLN A 14 2.09 8.35 0.60
CA GLN A 14 2.07 9.81 0.64
C GLN A 14 0.66 10.37 0.51
N LYS A 15 -0.16 9.84 -0.40
CA LYS A 15 -1.57 10.25 -0.55
C LYS A 15 -2.40 9.96 0.70
N LEU A 16 -2.22 8.80 1.34
CA LEU A 16 -2.89 8.47 2.59
C LEU A 16 -2.50 9.43 3.73
N ARG A 17 -1.23 9.87 3.78
CA ARG A 17 -0.78 10.86 4.76
C ARG A 17 -1.42 12.25 4.57
N LEU A 18 -1.79 12.63 3.35
CA LEU A 18 -2.45 13.92 3.10
C LEU A 18 -3.88 13.95 3.68
N CYS A 19 -4.57 12.81 3.72
CA CYS A 19 -5.94 12.70 4.24
C CYS A 19 -5.99 12.34 5.74
N ARG A 20 -4.87 12.44 6.47
CA ARG A 20 -4.74 11.86 7.80
C ARG A 20 -5.55 12.62 8.86
N HIS A 21 -6.68 12.04 9.27
CA HIS A 21 -7.38 12.39 10.51
C HIS A 21 -6.87 11.51 11.67
N ARG A 22 -6.71 12.06 12.89
CA ARG A 22 -6.29 11.28 14.07
C ARG A 22 -7.21 10.07 14.25
N GLY A 23 -6.65 8.86 14.26
CA GLY A 23 -7.39 7.59 14.40
C GLY A 23 -7.42 6.68 13.16
N THR A 24 -7.08 7.20 11.98
CA THR A 24 -7.15 6.44 10.70
C THR A 24 -5.91 5.57 10.40
N VAL A 25 -4.86 5.67 11.23
CA VAL A 25 -3.56 4.98 11.03
C VAL A 25 -3.69 3.47 10.87
N LEU A 26 -4.56 2.85 11.66
CA LEU A 26 -4.78 1.40 11.59
C LEU A 26 -5.49 0.99 10.30
N VAL A 27 -6.36 1.86 9.77
CA VAL A 27 -7.06 1.64 8.49
C VAL A 27 -6.06 1.78 7.34
N ASP A 28 -5.23 2.82 7.35
CA ASP A 28 -4.18 3.02 6.35
C ASP A 28 -3.23 1.81 6.29
N TYR A 29 -2.81 1.32 7.45
CA TYR A 29 -1.95 0.14 7.54
C TYR A 29 -2.64 -1.13 7.02
N LYS A 30 -3.93 -1.34 7.30
CA LYS A 30 -4.71 -2.45 6.74
C LYS A 30 -4.81 -2.36 5.22
N ILE A 31 -5.04 -1.17 4.66
CA ILE A 31 -5.10 -0.95 3.20
C ILE A 31 -3.75 -1.28 2.55
N LEU A 32 -2.65 -0.80 3.14
CA LEU A 32 -1.29 -1.08 2.65
C LEU A 32 -0.97 -2.58 2.69
N ARG A 33 -1.31 -3.25 3.80
CA ARG A 33 -1.11 -4.70 3.97
C ARG A 33 -1.92 -5.50 2.95
N ASN A 34 -3.17 -5.11 2.68
CA ASN A 34 -3.99 -5.75 1.67
C ASN A 34 -3.43 -5.54 0.26
N PHE A 35 -2.94 -4.34 -0.04
CA PHE A 35 -2.30 -4.04 -1.32
C PHE A 35 -1.07 -4.91 -1.57
N VAL A 36 -0.17 -5.02 -0.59
CA VAL A 36 1.02 -5.89 -0.67
C VAL A 36 0.61 -7.36 -0.83
N ARG A 37 -0.43 -7.82 -0.12
CA ARG A 37 -0.93 -9.20 -0.22
C ARG A 37 -1.50 -9.51 -1.62
N ILE A 38 -2.31 -8.61 -2.18
CA ILE A 38 -2.84 -8.75 -3.55
C ILE A 38 -1.69 -8.75 -4.55
N TYR A 39 -0.73 -7.84 -4.41
CA TYR A 39 0.38 -7.73 -5.36
C TYR A 39 1.31 -8.95 -5.31
N LYS A 40 1.57 -9.50 -4.12
CA LYS A 40 2.29 -10.78 -3.98
C LYS A 40 1.54 -11.91 -4.68
N ARG A 41 0.23 -12.05 -4.42
CA ARG A 41 -0.60 -13.07 -5.08
C ARG A 41 -0.59 -12.91 -6.60
N LEU A 42 -0.64 -11.68 -7.11
CA LEU A 42 -0.61 -11.40 -8.54
C LEU A 42 0.73 -11.77 -9.19
N GLY A 43 1.83 -11.57 -8.45
CA GLY A 43 3.18 -11.96 -8.89
C GLY A 43 3.51 -13.44 -8.71
N GLU A 44 2.75 -14.17 -7.90
CA GLU A 44 2.80 -15.64 -7.80
C GLU A 44 2.02 -16.34 -8.94
N THR A 45 1.08 -15.64 -9.56
CA THR A 45 0.29 -16.13 -10.71
C THR A 45 0.91 -15.82 -12.08
N ALA A 46 2.11 -15.24 -12.13
CA ALA A 46 2.81 -14.86 -13.36
C ALA A 46 4.02 -15.77 -13.62
#